data_AF-A0A3B8Q3A4-F1
#
_entry.id   AF-A0A3B8Q3A4-F1
#
_cell.length_a   1.000
_cell.length_b   1.000
_cell.length_c   1.000
_cell.angle_alpha   90.00
_cell.angle_beta   90.00
_cell.angle_gamma   90.00
#
_symmetry.space_group_name_H-M   'P 1'
#
loop_
_entity.id
_entity.type
_entity.pdbx_description
1 polymer ?
#
loop_
_entity_poly.entity_id
_entity_poly.type
_entity_poly.pdbx_seq_one_letter_code
_entity_poly.pdbx_strand_id
1 'polypeptide(L)' 'MVMDSPEQDFERAADQQRFLSLFLRSERDVFRYVAALVPNVADAGDIVQQTALALWEKFDAYNPA' A
#
# COMPACT_ATOMS: atom_id res chain seq x y z
N MET A 1 -24.45 -19.03 -11.88
CA MET A 1 -24.12 -18.48 -10.55
C MET A 1 -22.68 -18.85 -10.31
N VAL A 2 -21.74 -17.93 -10.53
CA VAL A 2 -20.31 -18.19 -10.33
C VAL A 2 -20.11 -18.28 -8.82
N MET A 3 -19.75 -19.45 -8.33
CA MET A 3 -19.26 -19.61 -6.96
C MET A 3 -17.83 -19.07 -6.97
N ASP A 4 -17.63 -17.89 -6.40
CA ASP A 4 -16.30 -17.47 -5.96
C ASP A 4 -15.83 -18.54 -4.95
N SER A 5 -14.70 -19.19 -5.23
CA SER A 5 -14.17 -20.22 -4.33
C SER A 5 -13.62 -19.54 -3.09
N PRO A 6 -13.91 -20.02 -1.87
CA PRO A 6 -13.46 -19.39 -0.62
C PRO A 6 -11.94 -19.22 -0.52
N GLU A 7 -11.17 -20.03 -1.25
CA GLU A 7 -9.71 -19.94 -1.35
C GLU A 7 -9.24 -18.58 -1.92
N GLN A 8 -9.96 -17.99 -2.88
CA GLN A 8 -9.58 -16.72 -3.50
C GLN A 8 -9.72 -15.54 -2.53
N ASP A 9 -10.74 -15.59 -1.67
CA ASP A 9 -10.96 -14.57 -0.62
C ASP A 9 -9.85 -14.61 0.43
N PHE A 10 -9.36 -15.80 0.79
CA PHE A 10 -8.26 -15.95 1.76
C PHE A 10 -6.92 -15.46 1.22
N GLU A 11 -6.58 -15.80 -0.04
CA GLU A 11 -5.35 -15.32 -0.69
C GLU A 11 -5.35 -13.79 -0.79
N ARG A 12 -6.49 -13.22 -1.21
CA ARG A 12 -6.65 -11.77 -1.25
C ARG A 12 -6.44 -11.17 0.13
N ALA A 13 -7.10 -11.66 1.17
CA ALA A 13 -6.92 -11.16 2.54
C ALA A 13 -5.46 -11.27 3.02
N ALA A 14 -4.73 -12.33 2.65
CA ALA A 14 -3.32 -12.49 2.97
C ALA A 14 -2.45 -11.43 2.29
N ASP A 15 -2.69 -11.15 1.01
CA ASP A 15 -2.01 -10.09 0.27
C ASP A 15 -2.32 -8.70 0.83
N GLN A 16 -3.58 -8.47 1.22
CA GLN A 16 -4.01 -7.24 1.87
C GLN A 16 -3.22 -6.99 3.16
N GLN A 17 -3.13 -8.01 4.02
CA GLN A 17 -2.37 -7.94 5.26
C GLN A 17 -0.86 -7.77 5.01
N ARG A 18 -0.33 -8.43 3.98
CA ARG A 18 1.08 -8.34 3.61
C ARG A 18 1.45 -6.93 3.16
N PHE A 19 0.70 -6.35 2.23
CA PHE A 19 0.90 -4.96 1.82
C PHE A 19 0.83 -4.02 3.02
N LEU A 20 -0.20 -4.14 3.86
CA LEU A 20 -0.36 -3.25 5.02
C LEU A 20 0.84 -3.35 5.96
N SER A 21 1.35 -4.55 6.21
CA SER A 21 2.53 -4.77 7.05
C SER A 21 3.80 -4.12 6.48
N LEU A 22 4.01 -4.21 5.15
CA LEU A 22 5.15 -3.59 4.46
C LEU A 22 5.01 -2.07 4.44
N PHE A 23 3.82 -1.57 4.09
CA PHE A 23 3.53 -0.16 4.02
C PHE A 23 3.71 0.51 5.38
N LEU A 24 3.05 0.04 6.44
CA LEU A 24 3.15 0.64 7.79
C LEU A 24 4.58 0.66 8.34
N ARG A 25 5.40 -0.35 8.00
CA ARG A 25 6.82 -0.35 8.38
C ARG A 25 7.62 0.74 7.68
N SER A 26 7.26 1.09 6.44
CA SER A 26 7.95 2.07 5.60
C SER A 26 7.32 3.46 5.60
N GLU A 27 6.06 3.59 6.01
CA GLU A 27 5.22 4.79 5.87
C GLU A 27 5.91 6.02 6.46
N ARG A 28 6.46 5.90 7.66
CA ARG A 28 7.14 7.01 8.33
C ARG A 28 8.35 7.52 7.55
N ASP A 29 9.09 6.63 6.90
CA ASP A 29 10.27 6.99 6.13
C ASP A 29 9.89 7.57 4.77
N VAL A 30 8.84 7.02 4.13
CA VAL A 30 8.22 7.61 2.93
C VAL A 30 7.70 9.02 3.23
N PHE A 31 6.99 9.20 4.34
CA PHE A 31 6.49 10.51 4.76
C PHE A 31 7.62 11.51 5.01
N ARG A 32 8.69 11.11 5.71
CA ARG A 32 9.86 11.99 5.91
C ARG A 32 10.50 12.40 4.60
N TYR A 33 10.62 11.47 3.65
CA TYR A 33 11.16 11.78 2.33
C TYR A 33 10.28 12.80 1.59
N VAL A 34 8.96 12.60 1.58
CA VAL A 34 8.01 13.54 0.95
C VAL A 34 8.02 14.90 1.66
N ALA A 35 7.98 14.92 2.99
CA ALA A 35 7.97 16.16 3.79
C ALA A 35 9.26 16.97 3.66
N ALA A 36 10.38 16.34 3.29
CA ALA A 36 11.62 17.05 2.95
C ALA A 36 11.52 17.80 1.60
N LEU A 37 10.63 17.35 0.70
CA LEU A 37 10.42 17.93 -0.63
C LEU A 37 9.19 18.86 -0.69
N VAL A 38 8.22 18.64 0.19
CA VAL A 38 6.93 19.33 0.22
C VAL A 38 6.73 19.98 1.60
N PRO A 39 6.97 21.31 1.73
CA PRO A 39 6.94 22.00 3.02
C PRO A 39 5.56 22.02 3.70
N ASN A 40 4.49 21.89 2.93
CA ASN A 40 3.13 21.78 3.47
C ASN A 40 2.88 20.35 3.95
N VAL A 41 2.71 20.19 5.26
CA VAL A 41 2.50 18.89 5.92
C VAL A 41 1.20 18.21 5.45
N ALA A 42 0.15 18.97 5.17
CA ALA A 42 -1.10 18.42 4.66
C ALA A 42 -0.90 17.84 3.25
N ASP A 43 -0.29 18.62 2.35
CA ASP A 43 0.00 18.17 0.98
C ASP A 43 0.96 16.97 0.98
N ALA A 44 1.95 16.95 1.88
CA ALA A 44 2.84 15.81 2.05
C ALA A 44 2.08 14.55 2.50
N GLY A 45 1.13 14.70 3.42
CA GLY A 45 0.24 13.61 3.84
C GLY A 45 -0.62 13.08 2.71
N ASP A 46 -1.18 13.97 1.88
CA ASP A 46 -1.99 13.58 0.71
C ASP A 46 -1.15 12.81 -0.31
N ILE A 47 0.08 13.24 -0.57
CA ILE A 47 1.00 12.54 -1.47
C ILE A 47 1.32 11.13 -0.97
N VAL A 48 1.56 10.96 0.34
CA VAL A 48 1.81 9.63 0.92
C VAL A 48 0.58 8.73 0.81
N GLN A 49 -0.62 9.26 1.05
CA GLN A 49 -1.87 8.51 0.86
C GLN A 49 -2.06 8.08 -0.60
N GLN A 50 -1.88 8.98 -1.57
CA GLN A 50 -1.97 8.65 -3.00
C GLN A 50 -0.91 7.64 -3.41
N THR A 51 0.28 7.71 -2.83
CA THR A 51 1.34 6.71 -3.03
C THR A 51 0.92 5.35 -2.50
N ALA A 52 0.29 5.28 -1.31
CA ALA A 52 -0.22 4.03 -0.76
C ALA A 52 -1.25 3.38 -1.69
N LEU A 53 -2.19 4.17 -2.24
CA LEU A 53 -3.19 3.69 -3.21
C LEU A 53 -2.53 3.18 -4.49
N ALA A 54 -1.58 3.92 -5.05
CA ALA A 54 -0.87 3.52 -6.26
C ALA A 54 -0.02 2.26 -6.08
N LEU A 55 0.55 2.05 -4.89
CA LEU A 55 1.29 0.84 -4.54
C LEU A 55 0.33 -0.35 -4.37
N TRP A 56 -0.82 -0.12 -3.75
CA TRP A 56 -1.85 -1.15 -3.58
C TRP A 56 -2.37 -1.67 -4.91
N GLU A 57 -2.73 -0.78 -5.84
CA GLU A 57 -3.20 -1.15 -7.19
C GLU A 57 -2.20 -1.99 -7.98
N LYS A 58 -0.92 -1.91 -7.61
CA LYS A 58 0.19 -2.61 -8.27
C LYS A 58 0.73 -3.76 -7.43
N PHE A 59 0.12 -4.06 -6.28
CA PHE A 59 0.65 -5.05 -5.35
C PHE A 59 0.59 -6.46 -5.92
N ASP A 60 -0.40 -6.78 -6.76
CA ASP A 60 -0.50 -8.07 -7.46
C ASP A 60 0.71 -8.35 -8.37
N ALA A 61 1.42 -7.30 -8.81
CA ALA A 61 2.63 -7.41 -9.63
C ALA A 61 3.93 -7.42 -8.80
N TYR A 62 3.84 -7.37 -7.46
CA TYR A 62 5.00 -7.34 -6.59
C TYR A 62 5.66 -8.72 -6.49
N ASN A 63 6.86 -8.84 -7.06
CA ASN A 63 7.72 -10.01 -6.90
C ASN A 63 8.84 -9.71 -5.87
N PRO A 64 8.86 -10.37 -4.70
CA PRO A 64 9.91 -10.21 -3.68
C PRO A 64 11.20 -10.99 -3.98
N ALA A 65 11.20 -11.88 -4.99
CA ALA A 65 12.29 -12.80 -5.31
C ALA A 65 13.24 -12.26 -6.39
#